data_AF-A0A9E3AYM1-F1
#
_entry.id   AF-A0A9E3AYM1-F1
#
_cell.length_a   1.000
_cell.length_b   1.000
_cell.length_c   1.000
_cell.angle_alpha   90.00
_cell.angle_beta   90.00
_cell.angle_gamma   90.00
#
_symmetry.space_group_name_H-M   'P 1'
#
loop_
_entity.id
_entity.type
_entity.pdbx_description
1 polymer ?
#
loop_
_entity_poly.entity_id
_entity_poly.type
_entity_poly.pdbx_seq_one_letter_code
_entity_poly.pdbx_strand_id
1 'polypeptide(L)'
;MPKNTFKSNPLTAKYEERAKNLLKGELKRQGLTYADLAERLAALGVQETERNLANKISRGGFTAAFLLQCFDSLKLDVIRL
;
A
#
# COMPACT_ATOMS: atom_id res chain seq x y z
N MET A 1 -3.18 -26.31 -12.67
CA MET A 1 -2.68 -24.92 -12.58
C MET A 1 -1.35 -24.96 -11.83
N PRO A 2 -0.25 -24.35 -12.34
CA PRO A 2 0.99 -24.27 -11.57
C PRO A 2 0.73 -23.47 -10.29
N LYS A 3 1.19 -23.98 -9.14
CA LYS A 3 1.14 -23.23 -7.89
C LYS A 3 2.06 -22.01 -8.04
N ASN A 4 1.57 -20.81 -7.75
CA ASN A 4 2.39 -19.61 -7.77
C ASN A 4 3.38 -19.68 -6.60
N THR A 5 4.57 -20.21 -6.88
CA THR A 5 5.65 -20.44 -5.91
C THR A 5 6.18 -19.14 -5.31
N PHE A 6 6.03 -18.01 -6.03
CA PHE A 6 6.44 -16.70 -5.52
C PHE A 6 5.59 -16.26 -4.32
N LYS A 7 4.25 -16.40 -4.41
CA LYS A 7 3.31 -15.98 -3.35
C LYS A 7 3.38 -16.85 -2.09
N SER A 8 3.81 -18.09 -2.23
CA SER A 8 3.94 -19.05 -1.13
C SER A 8 5.35 -19.07 -0.51
N ASN A 9 6.28 -18.26 -1.03
CA ASN A 9 7.64 -18.15 -0.51
C ASN A 9 7.67 -17.31 0.79
N PRO A 10 8.23 -17.83 1.89
CA PRO A 10 8.38 -17.08 3.15
C PRO A 10 9.13 -15.75 3.01
N LEU A 11 10.09 -15.67 2.07
CA LEU A 11 10.81 -14.43 1.78
C LEU A 11 9.87 -13.35 1.23
N THR A 12 8.97 -13.73 0.31
CA THR A 12 7.95 -12.82 -0.23
C THR A 12 7.05 -12.31 0.88
N ALA A 13 6.55 -13.20 1.75
CA ALA A 13 5.70 -12.81 2.88
C ALA A 13 6.41 -11.80 3.81
N LYS A 14 7.71 -12.00 4.08
CA LYS A 14 8.52 -11.04 4.87
C LYS A 14 8.56 -9.64 4.23
N TYR A 15 8.70 -9.56 2.89
CA TYR A 15 8.73 -8.27 2.20
C TYR A 15 7.33 -7.64 2.05
N GLU A 16 6.28 -8.43 1.85
CA GLU A 16 4.88 -7.96 1.90
C GLU A 16 4.55 -7.36 3.27
N GLU A 17 5.00 -8.02 4.36
CA GLU A 17 4.89 -7.50 5.73
C GLU A 17 5.64 -6.18 5.92
N ARG A 18 6.85 -6.08 5.36
CA ARG A 18 7.64 -4.84 5.41
C ARG A 18 6.95 -3.71 4.64
N ALA A 19 6.42 -3.99 3.45
CA ALA A 19 5.72 -3.01 2.62
C ALA A 19 4.46 -2.47 3.31
N LYS A 20 3.64 -3.34 3.93
CA LYS A 20 2.44 -2.90 4.64
C LYS A 20 2.80 -2.05 5.86
N ASN A 21 3.84 -2.43 6.61
CA ASN A 21 4.25 -1.71 7.81
C ASN A 21 4.86 -0.34 7.47
N LEU A 22 5.56 -0.24 6.35
CA LEU A 22 6.04 1.03 5.83
C LEU A 22 4.87 1.99 5.55
N LEU A 23 3.88 1.56 4.76
CA LEU A 23 2.72 2.39 4.44
C LEU A 23 1.94 2.82 5.69
N LYS A 24 1.68 1.88 6.62
CA LYS A 24 1.03 2.19 7.90
C LYS A 24 1.83 3.16 8.76
N GLY A 25 3.15 3.02 8.77
CA GLY A 25 4.06 3.91 9.48
C GLY A 25 3.97 5.34 8.97
N GLU A 26 3.92 5.51 7.65
CA GLU A 26 3.81 6.83 7.03
C GLU A 26 2.44 7.48 7.25
N LEU A 27 1.35 6.71 7.16
CA LEU A 27 0.02 7.20 7.56
C LEU A 27 0.03 7.70 9.01
N LYS A 28 0.60 6.91 9.93
CA LYS A 28 0.70 7.28 11.35
C LYS A 28 1.57 8.52 11.56
N ARG A 29 2.69 8.66 10.83
CA ARG A 29 3.58 9.83 10.91
C ARG A 29 2.89 11.12 10.48
N GLN A 30 2.03 11.05 9.47
CA GLN A 30 1.25 12.19 9.00
C GLN A 30 -0.07 12.39 9.75
N GLY A 31 -0.42 11.50 10.69
CA GLY A 31 -1.70 11.55 11.41
C GLY A 31 -2.92 11.23 10.54
N LEU A 32 -2.74 10.50 9.44
CA LEU A 32 -3.77 10.20 8.45
C LEU A 32 -4.42 8.84 8.70
N THR A 33 -5.71 8.77 8.40
CA THR A 33 -6.52 7.55 8.40
C THR A 33 -6.53 6.89 7.03
N TYR A 34 -7.12 5.69 6.93
CA TYR A 34 -7.36 5.06 5.63
C TYR A 34 -8.43 5.80 4.82
N ALA A 35 -9.34 6.53 5.46
CA ALA A 35 -10.31 7.38 4.77
C ALA A 35 -9.60 8.56 4.09
N ASP A 36 -8.68 9.22 4.80
CA ASP A 36 -7.86 10.30 4.22
C ASP A 36 -7.00 9.80 3.05
N LEU A 37 -6.45 8.59 3.17
CA LEU A 37 -5.71 7.98 2.07
C LEU A 37 -6.62 7.71 0.85
N ALA A 38 -7.85 7.25 1.07
CA ALA A 38 -8.82 7.03 -0.01
C ALA A 38 -9.14 8.34 -0.75
N GLU A 39 -9.37 9.43 -0.02
CA GLU A 39 -9.63 10.74 -0.61
C GLU A 39 -8.44 11.26 -1.43
N ARG A 40 -7.22 11.10 -0.90
CA ARG A 40 -5.99 11.51 -1.60
C ARG A 40 -5.74 10.67 -2.85
N LEU A 41 -5.96 9.37 -2.78
CA LEU A 41 -5.88 8.47 -3.94
C LEU A 41 -6.93 8.82 -5.00
N ALA A 42 -8.14 9.19 -4.58
CA ALA A 42 -9.20 9.62 -5.49
C ALA A 42 -8.81 10.88 -6.29
N ALA A 43 -8.06 11.81 -5.67
CA ALA A 43 -7.51 12.98 -6.35
C ALA A 43 -6.48 12.62 -7.46
N LEU A 44 -5.84 11.45 -7.36
CA LEU A 44 -4.98 10.87 -8.41
C LEU A 44 -5.74 9.98 -9.41
N GLY A 45 -7.07 9.92 -9.32
CA GLY A 45 -7.91 9.07 -10.15
C GLY A 45 -8.01 7.61 -9.68
N VAL A 46 -7.45 7.27 -8.51
CA VAL A 46 -7.51 5.92 -7.93
C VAL A 46 -8.72 5.83 -6.98
N GLN A 47 -9.79 5.22 -7.47
CA GLN A 47 -11.02 5.05 -6.69
C GLN A 47 -10.90 3.84 -5.75
N GLU A 48 -10.73 4.11 -4.47
CA GLU A 48 -10.69 3.10 -3.41
C GLU A 48 -11.59 3.53 -2.25
N THR A 49 -12.14 2.57 -1.52
CA THR A 49 -12.86 2.85 -0.26
C THR A 49 -11.96 2.57 0.93
N GLU A 50 -12.22 3.22 2.07
CA GLU A 50 -11.49 2.96 3.31
C GLU A 50 -11.43 1.45 3.63
N ARG A 51 -12.57 0.76 3.52
CA ARG A 51 -12.67 -0.69 3.76
C ARG A 51 -11.82 -1.50 2.78
N ASN A 52 -11.81 -1.13 1.50
CA ASN A 52 -11.00 -1.82 0.50
C ASN A 52 -9.51 -1.60 0.75
N LEU A 53 -9.09 -0.38 1.07
CA LEU A 53 -7.71 -0.06 1.46
C LEU A 53 -7.29 -0.85 2.69
N ALA A 54 -8.08 -0.84 3.76
CA ALA A 54 -7.78 -1.57 4.98
C ALA A 54 -7.56 -3.07 4.68
N ASN A 55 -8.45 -3.68 3.89
CA ASN A 55 -8.32 -5.07 3.47
C ASN A 55 -7.09 -5.33 2.59
N LYS A 56 -6.81 -4.45 1.63
CA LYS A 56 -5.69 -4.56 0.68
C LYS A 56 -4.35 -4.43 1.38
N ILE A 57 -4.21 -3.44 2.26
CA ILE A 57 -3.01 -3.17 3.06
C ILE A 57 -2.83 -4.27 4.11
N SER A 58 -3.91 -4.72 4.77
CA SER A 58 -3.84 -5.81 5.76
C SER A 58 -3.30 -7.10 5.16
N ARG A 59 -3.74 -7.45 3.94
CA ARG A 59 -3.26 -8.64 3.20
C ARG A 59 -1.83 -8.50 2.67
N GLY A 60 -1.27 -7.30 2.58
CA GLY A 60 0.13 -7.04 2.14
C GLY A 60 0.44 -7.31 0.66
N GLY A 61 -0.38 -8.10 -0.03
CA GLY A 61 -0.17 -8.49 -1.43
C GLY A 61 -0.64 -7.47 -2.47
N PHE A 62 -0.32 -6.19 -2.33
CA PHE A 62 -0.60 -5.16 -3.34
C PHE A 62 0.58 -4.99 -4.33
N THR A 63 0.32 -4.34 -5.46
CA THR A 63 1.34 -4.12 -6.49
C THR A 63 2.29 -2.99 -6.09
N ALA A 64 3.50 -3.00 -6.65
CA ALA A 64 4.43 -1.88 -6.48
C ALA A 64 3.83 -0.56 -6.99
N ALA A 65 3.12 -0.58 -8.12
CA ALA A 65 2.46 0.61 -8.65
C ALA A 65 1.46 1.23 -7.66
N PHE A 66 0.65 0.41 -6.98
CA PHE A 66 -0.26 0.89 -5.94
C PHE A 66 0.50 1.50 -4.75
N LEU A 67 1.61 0.90 -4.34
CA LEU A 67 2.45 1.46 -3.28
C LEU A 67 2.98 2.85 -3.66
N LEU A 68 3.42 3.02 -4.91
CA LEU A 68 3.89 4.31 -5.42
C LEU A 68 2.78 5.35 -5.49
N GLN A 69 1.57 4.96 -5.92
CA GLN A 69 0.39 5.84 -5.89
C GLN A 69 0.08 6.29 -4.46
N CYS A 70 0.17 5.40 -3.47
CA CYS A 70 0.04 5.78 -2.07
C CYS A 70 1.11 6.79 -1.67
N PHE A 71 2.38 6.57 -2.00
CA PHE A 71 3.46 7.47 -1.64
C PHE A 71 3.35 8.85 -2.30
N ASP A 72 2.96 8.90 -3.57
CA ASP A 72 2.69 10.14 -4.29
C ASP A 72 1.52 10.91 -3.64
N SER A 73 0.42 10.21 -3.30
CA SER A 73 -0.75 10.79 -2.61
C SER A 73 -0.42 11.34 -1.21
N LEU A 74 0.61 10.76 -0.56
CA LEU A 74 1.14 11.16 0.74
C LEU A 74 2.29 12.17 0.63
N LYS A 75 2.66 12.59 -0.59
CA LYS A 75 3.78 13.51 -0.87
C LYS A 75 5.09 13.05 -0.24
N LEU A 76 5.31 11.74 -0.19
CA LEU A 76 6.53 11.16 0.34
C LEU A 76 7.60 11.16 -0.75
N ASP A 77 8.74 11.76 -0.46
CA ASP A 77 9.90 11.77 -1.36
C ASP A 77 10.67 10.44 -1.24
N VAL A 78 9.99 9.32 -1.55
CA VAL A 78 10.54 7.96 -1.44
C VAL A 78 11.28 7.54 -2.71
N ILE A 79 10.91 8.15 -3.84
CA ILE A 79 11.55 7.94 -5.14
C ILE A 79 11.76 9.32 -5.75
N ARG A 80 13.03 9.69 -5.93
CA ARG A 80 13.38 10.75 -6.89
C ARG A 80 13.16 10.17 -8.29
N LEU A 81 12.03 10.51 -8.89
CA LEU A 81 11.75 10.24 -10.30
C LEU A 81 12.45 11.27 -11.18
#